data_AF-A0A953EGL2-F1
#
_entry.id   AF-A0A953EGL2-F1
#
_cell.length_a   1.000
_cell.length_b   1.000
_cell.length_c   1.000
_cell.angle_alpha   90.00
_cell.angle_beta   90.00
_cell.angle_gamma   90.00
#
_symmetry.space_group_name_H-M   'P 1'
#
loop_
_entity.id
_entity.type
_entity.pdbx_description
1 polymer ?
#
loop_
_entity_poly.entity_id
_entity_poly.type
_entity_poly.pdbx_seq_one_letter_code
_entity_poly.pdbx_strand_id
1 'polypeptide(L)'
;MNIFEDLVLELKEENLLEDTFLDALEARARELEGGDSLPASPQLDSRSAHLDLEGHTNGHSDAVLRQSGNEPSRDELIHQTAEKIEADAPEVADMQLMGNDETIEIRRPTSDKEFFKKRANGEVMSLQLVEHVVSALEREHLKIIPKTYDDLSVKKALHKFMQVAEDALSDAHKEAEFHLMQEIEAWCSVLAKRDAEISIAALRRYCENCRPKLSSQAMLALARFYRNLPYNEDVRGKFDYILTRLFSRAVEDDTRKLLFSGSEMFGHIKALYADWSSIPLYSADDEENIALAAGSFRELQQEAEDASRFDDLIRSDYFGRLRLFKENIAELFFAPTVITAAIECNISVGNAYVHLLDKERLASGAAVTHEKYGSLDDQTVSEAAARTLELDVTLRHLIDPSEIRDREDELAEPQAEHVEQPIEKLDLSSHKTEASVAAIRPRRPLLEVVREKCFGINPLLLIGSIVLIAISVGIYVWATWFIEEDTTFSKGVVMVKLDQVPFKENLKLAKKSGDTFYGVVLPSWETMTNEKREEFLRSVSEYGKTGGWVNVNLLNSQGKTVGYASPGHFEIIDKPQ
;
A
#
# COMPACT_ATOMS: atom_id res chain seq x y z
N MET A 1 24.43 -5.38 -41.23
CA MET A 1 25.09 -4.82 -40.04
C MET A 1 23.96 -4.52 -39.08
N ASN A 2 23.66 -5.48 -38.21
CA ASN A 2 22.51 -5.44 -37.32
C ASN A 2 22.89 -4.63 -36.08
N ILE A 3 22.53 -3.34 -36.10
CA ILE A 3 22.76 -2.38 -35.01
C ILE A 3 22.21 -2.91 -33.67
N PHE A 4 21.22 -3.79 -33.71
CA PHE A 4 20.64 -4.44 -32.53
C PHE A 4 21.51 -5.57 -31.96
N GLU A 5 22.22 -6.33 -32.78
CA GLU A 5 23.13 -7.39 -32.30
C GLU A 5 24.42 -6.79 -31.76
N ASP A 6 24.93 -5.72 -32.37
CA ASP A 6 26.11 -5.01 -31.90
C ASP A 6 25.85 -4.30 -30.56
N LEU A 7 24.66 -3.71 -30.37
CA LEU A 7 24.25 -3.10 -29.09
C LEU A 7 24.08 -4.13 -27.96
N VAL A 8 23.58 -5.32 -28.28
CA VAL A 8 23.41 -6.42 -27.32
C VAL A 8 24.76 -7.02 -26.93
N LEU A 9 25.72 -7.10 -27.86
CA LEU A 9 27.10 -7.52 -27.58
C LEU A 9 27.85 -6.49 -26.73
N GLU A 10 27.69 -5.20 -27.01
CA GLU A 10 28.28 -4.09 -26.24
C GLU A 10 27.74 -4.06 -24.80
N LEU A 11 26.43 -4.25 -24.61
CA LEU A 11 25.81 -4.33 -23.28
C LEU A 11 26.19 -5.59 -22.49
N LYS A 12 26.61 -6.67 -23.17
CA LYS A 12 27.05 -7.93 -22.57
C LYS A 12 28.54 -7.90 -22.17
N GLU A 13 29.38 -7.19 -22.91
CA GLU A 13 30.79 -6.96 -22.55
C GLU A 13 30.94 -6.00 -21.34
N GLU A 14 29.99 -5.10 -21.12
CA GLU A 14 30.00 -4.16 -19.99
C GLU A 14 29.38 -4.73 -18.68
N ASN A 15 28.99 -6.01 -18.66
CA ASN A 15 28.48 -6.70 -17.47
C ASN A 15 27.23 -6.03 -16.84
N LEU A 16 26.38 -5.42 -17.68
CA LEU A 16 25.15 -4.68 -17.30
C LEU A 16 23.85 -5.50 -17.40
N LEU A 17 23.95 -6.80 -17.70
CA LEU A 17 22.83 -7.73 -17.69
C LEU A 17 23.17 -8.87 -16.72
N GLU A 18 22.73 -8.74 -15.47
CA GLU A 18 22.53 -9.93 -14.64
C GLU A 18 21.31 -10.70 -15.20
N ASP A 19 21.48 -12.02 -15.35
CA ASP A 19 20.60 -12.99 -16.00
C ASP A 19 19.10 -12.64 -15.86
N THR A 20 18.52 -12.07 -16.92
CA THR A 20 17.10 -11.71 -16.94
C THR A 20 16.39 -12.31 -18.14
N PHE A 21 15.39 -13.15 -17.82
CA PHE A 21 14.20 -13.59 -18.57
C PHE A 21 14.36 -14.11 -20.02
N LEU A 22 15.19 -13.49 -20.86
CA LEU A 22 15.49 -13.92 -22.22
C LEU A 22 16.38 -15.16 -22.26
N ASP A 23 17.36 -15.29 -21.36
CA ASP A 23 18.17 -16.53 -21.26
C ASP A 23 17.33 -17.73 -20.79
N ALA A 24 16.32 -17.48 -19.95
CA ALA A 24 15.35 -18.51 -19.54
C ALA A 24 14.36 -18.87 -20.68
N LEU A 25 13.98 -17.90 -21.52
CA LEU A 25 13.16 -18.13 -22.72
C LEU A 25 13.93 -18.85 -23.82
N GLU A 26 15.20 -18.53 -24.00
CA GLU A 26 16.07 -19.13 -25.00
C GLU A 26 16.51 -20.55 -24.59
N ALA A 27 16.74 -20.80 -23.29
CA ALA A 27 16.93 -22.16 -22.76
C ALA A 27 15.67 -23.02 -22.95
N ARG A 28 14.47 -22.46 -22.74
CA ARG A 28 13.19 -23.16 -22.93
C ARG A 28 12.84 -23.37 -24.41
N ALA A 29 13.26 -22.46 -25.29
CA ALA A 29 13.15 -22.61 -26.74
C ALA A 29 14.11 -23.70 -27.28
N ARG A 30 15.35 -23.78 -26.74
CA ARG A 30 16.30 -24.85 -27.09
C ARG A 30 15.88 -26.24 -26.57
N GLU A 31 15.14 -26.32 -25.45
CA GLU A 31 14.54 -27.58 -24.99
C GLU A 31 13.36 -28.04 -25.86
N LEU A 32 12.66 -27.12 -26.54
CA LEU A 32 11.53 -27.43 -27.43
C LEU A 32 11.97 -27.80 -28.85
N GLU A 33 13.16 -27.37 -29.29
CA GLU A 33 13.68 -27.65 -30.64
C GLU A 33 14.68 -28.83 -30.71
N GLY A 34 15.02 -29.44 -29.58
CA GLY A 34 15.90 -30.61 -29.51
C GLY A 34 15.20 -31.95 -29.74
N GLY A 35 14.62 -32.18 -30.92
CA GLY A 35 13.93 -33.43 -31.25
C GLY A 35 13.92 -33.76 -32.74
N ASP A 36 14.96 -34.48 -33.16
CA ASP A 36 15.16 -35.17 -34.44
C ASP A 36 15.39 -34.37 -35.73
N SER A 37 16.37 -34.89 -36.46
CA SER A 37 17.02 -34.28 -37.61
C SER A 37 16.85 -35.15 -38.87
N LEU A 38 16.98 -34.48 -40.03
CA LEU A 38 17.34 -34.98 -41.37
C LEU A 38 16.19 -35.17 -42.41
N PRO A 39 16.46 -35.05 -43.74
CA PRO A 39 16.66 -33.76 -44.41
C PRO A 39 16.02 -33.66 -45.83
N ALA A 40 16.16 -32.46 -46.41
CA ALA A 40 16.40 -32.19 -47.84
C ALA A 40 15.22 -31.90 -48.80
N SER A 41 15.22 -30.63 -49.23
CA SER A 41 15.27 -30.17 -50.63
C SER A 41 13.99 -29.64 -51.32
N PRO A 42 14.17 -28.72 -52.30
CA PRO A 42 13.36 -27.51 -52.44
C PRO A 42 12.59 -27.42 -53.77
N GLN A 43 11.66 -26.45 -53.89
CA GLN A 43 11.32 -25.65 -55.09
C GLN A 43 10.00 -24.87 -54.86
N LEU A 44 10.02 -23.52 -54.89
CA LEU A 44 9.75 -22.59 -56.00
C LEU A 44 8.27 -22.16 -56.14
N ASP A 45 8.13 -20.85 -56.35
CA ASP A 45 7.08 -20.09 -57.04
C ASP A 45 5.84 -19.51 -56.31
N SER A 46 5.93 -18.18 -56.11
CA SER A 46 5.23 -17.14 -56.88
C SER A 46 3.69 -17.09 -56.96
N ARG A 47 3.20 -15.84 -56.76
CA ARG A 47 2.01 -15.14 -57.31
C ARG A 47 0.71 -15.06 -56.48
N SER A 48 0.50 -13.84 -55.97
CA SER A 48 -0.53 -12.87 -56.41
C SER A 48 -2.01 -13.27 -56.54
N ALA A 49 -2.80 -12.62 -55.68
CA ALA A 49 -3.99 -11.78 -55.96
C ALA A 49 -5.39 -12.40 -56.22
N HIS A 50 -6.35 -11.66 -55.67
CA HIS A 50 -7.71 -11.36 -56.17
C HIS A 50 -8.93 -12.12 -55.58
N LEU A 51 -9.63 -11.37 -54.69
CA LEU A 51 -11.07 -11.05 -54.60
C LEU A 51 -12.20 -12.07 -54.85
N ASP A 52 -13.15 -11.98 -53.92
CA ASP A 52 -14.62 -11.88 -54.05
C ASP A 52 -15.55 -13.08 -53.76
N LEU A 53 -16.49 -12.74 -52.85
CA LEU A 53 -17.92 -13.03 -52.72
C LEU A 53 -18.47 -14.44 -52.34
N GLU A 54 -19.22 -14.37 -51.23
CA GLU A 54 -20.54 -14.96 -50.93
C GLU A 54 -20.77 -16.48 -50.88
N GLY A 55 -21.37 -16.91 -49.76
CA GLY A 55 -22.55 -17.78 -49.81
C GLY A 55 -22.47 -19.17 -49.17
N HIS A 56 -23.08 -19.27 -47.97
CA HIS A 56 -23.85 -20.41 -47.45
C HIS A 56 -23.20 -21.67 -46.83
N THR A 57 -23.62 -21.90 -45.57
CA THR A 57 -24.05 -23.16 -44.93
C THR A 57 -23.06 -24.33 -44.79
N ASN A 58 -22.65 -24.64 -43.57
CA ASN A 58 -23.16 -25.76 -42.75
C ASN A 58 -22.26 -26.01 -41.54
N GLY A 59 -22.87 -26.51 -40.48
CA GLY A 59 -22.23 -26.76 -39.20
C GLY A 59 -21.16 -27.85 -39.24
N HIS A 60 -20.13 -27.65 -38.44
CA HIS A 60 -19.33 -28.72 -37.88
C HIS A 60 -18.89 -28.33 -36.47
N SER A 61 -19.25 -29.18 -35.52
CA SER A 61 -18.78 -29.16 -34.16
C SER A 61 -17.29 -29.50 -34.16
N ASP A 62 -16.47 -28.66 -33.55
CA ASP A 62 -15.16 -29.10 -33.07
C ASP A 62 -14.93 -28.57 -31.66
N ALA A 63 -14.81 -29.53 -30.75
CA ALA A 63 -14.53 -29.33 -29.34
C ALA A 63 -13.05 -28.99 -29.18
N VAL A 64 -12.74 -27.71 -29.00
CA VAL A 64 -11.41 -27.27 -28.59
C VAL A 64 -11.26 -27.49 -27.07
N LEU A 65 -10.38 -28.43 -26.73
CA LEU A 65 -9.84 -28.65 -25.39
C LEU A 65 -9.24 -27.35 -24.84
N ARG A 66 -9.98 -26.68 -23.95
CA ARG A 66 -9.42 -25.65 -23.06
C ARG A 66 -8.51 -26.34 -22.05
N GLN A 67 -7.19 -26.21 -22.26
CA GLN A 67 -6.23 -26.35 -21.17
C GLN A 67 -6.46 -25.19 -20.21
N SER A 68 -7.09 -25.48 -19.08
CA SER A 68 -7.18 -24.59 -17.93
C SER A 68 -5.80 -24.52 -17.27
N GLY A 69 -4.91 -23.70 -17.82
CA GLY A 69 -3.80 -23.15 -17.06
C GLY A 69 -4.39 -22.20 -16.02
N ASN A 70 -4.08 -22.41 -14.74
CA ASN A 70 -4.23 -21.39 -13.71
C ASN A 70 -3.27 -20.23 -14.06
N GLU A 71 -3.67 -19.38 -14.99
CA GLU A 71 -3.14 -18.02 -15.02
C GLU A 71 -3.71 -17.29 -13.81
N PRO A 72 -2.87 -16.61 -13.01
CA PRO A 72 -3.39 -15.74 -11.95
C PRO A 72 -4.38 -14.76 -12.57
N SER A 73 -5.45 -14.47 -11.84
CA SER A 73 -6.44 -13.50 -12.33
C SER A 73 -5.74 -12.17 -12.66
N ARG A 74 -6.22 -11.44 -13.67
CA ARG A 74 -5.58 -10.17 -14.08
C ARG A 74 -5.46 -9.16 -12.94
N ASP A 75 -6.38 -9.22 -11.97
CA ASP A 75 -6.34 -8.40 -10.76
C ASP A 75 -5.21 -8.83 -9.82
N GLU A 76 -4.96 -10.12 -9.68
CA GLU A 76 -3.84 -10.67 -8.91
C GLU A 76 -2.47 -10.26 -9.49
N LEU A 77 -2.35 -10.15 -10.81
CA LEU A 77 -1.14 -9.65 -11.48
C LEU A 77 -0.89 -8.15 -11.21
N ILE A 78 -1.97 -7.36 -11.12
CA ILE A 78 -1.91 -5.93 -10.77
C ILE A 78 -1.47 -5.76 -9.31
N HIS A 79 -1.99 -6.59 -8.41
CA HIS A 79 -1.57 -6.59 -7.00
C HIS A 79 -0.11 -6.95 -6.84
N GLN A 80 0.36 -8.01 -7.51
CA GLN A 80 1.77 -8.38 -7.50
C GLN A 80 2.67 -7.26 -8.04
N THR A 81 2.19 -6.49 -9.02
CA THR A 81 2.95 -5.35 -9.57
C THR A 81 2.99 -4.17 -8.60
N ALA A 82 1.86 -3.82 -7.97
CA ALA A 82 1.81 -2.75 -6.98
C ALA A 82 2.62 -3.09 -5.71
N GLU A 83 2.50 -4.32 -5.20
CA GLU A 83 3.31 -4.82 -4.08
C GLU A 83 4.80 -4.83 -4.42
N LYS A 84 5.16 -5.20 -5.66
CA LYS A 84 6.56 -5.17 -6.10
C LYS A 84 7.11 -3.75 -6.20
N ILE A 85 6.33 -2.79 -6.73
CA ILE A 85 6.74 -1.38 -6.76
C ILE A 85 6.87 -0.81 -5.35
N GLU A 86 5.99 -1.21 -4.43
CA GLU A 86 6.08 -0.82 -3.03
C GLU A 86 7.31 -1.44 -2.34
N ALA A 87 7.66 -2.69 -2.67
CA ALA A 87 8.86 -3.36 -2.16
C ALA A 87 10.17 -2.79 -2.73
N ASP A 88 10.15 -2.33 -3.98
CA ASP A 88 11.32 -1.77 -4.69
C ASP A 88 11.50 -0.25 -4.41
N ALA A 89 10.54 0.40 -3.76
CA ALA A 89 10.65 1.81 -3.37
C ALA A 89 11.77 1.99 -2.31
N PRO A 90 12.72 2.92 -2.48
CA PRO A 90 13.66 3.23 -1.41
C PRO A 90 12.91 3.71 -0.17
N GLU A 91 13.49 3.57 1.03
CA GLU A 91 12.98 4.11 2.29
C GLU A 91 12.86 5.65 2.22
N VAL A 92 11.87 6.18 1.50
CA VAL A 92 11.55 7.60 1.40
C VAL A 92 10.77 8.00 2.64
N ALA A 93 11.52 8.17 3.72
CA ALA A 93 11.07 8.44 5.07
C ALA A 93 10.18 7.33 5.64
N ASP A 94 10.61 6.74 6.75
CA ASP A 94 9.80 5.86 7.58
C ASP A 94 8.56 6.62 8.08
N MET A 95 7.53 6.69 7.25
CA MET A 95 6.18 7.04 7.66
C MET A 95 5.35 5.74 7.60
N GLN A 96 5.78 4.76 8.39
CA GLN A 96 4.98 3.58 8.67
C GLN A 96 3.76 4.03 9.49
N LEU A 97 2.63 4.22 8.82
CA LEU A 97 1.32 4.46 9.46
C LEU A 97 0.66 3.15 9.94
N MET A 98 1.46 2.12 10.25
CA MET A 98 0.98 0.79 10.65
C MET A 98 1.39 0.47 12.09
N GLY A 99 0.41 0.59 13.00
CA GLY A 99 0.15 -0.40 14.05
C GLY A 99 1.19 -0.63 15.14
N ASN A 100 0.94 0.01 16.28
CA ASN A 100 1.43 -0.25 17.65
C ASN A 100 2.81 0.39 17.96
N ASP A 101 2.75 1.42 18.79
CA ASP A 101 3.80 2.32 19.29
C ASP A 101 4.10 3.59 18.45
N GLU A 102 3.88 4.70 19.16
CA GLU A 102 4.00 6.09 18.75
C GLU A 102 5.48 6.45 18.54
N THR A 103 5.87 6.79 17.30
CA THR A 103 6.80 7.89 16.95
C THR A 103 7.17 7.80 15.46
N ILE A 104 6.90 8.87 14.71
CA ILE A 104 7.38 9.02 13.33
C ILE A 104 8.77 9.68 13.39
N GLU A 105 9.83 8.92 13.11
CA GLU A 105 11.18 9.48 13.00
C GLU A 105 11.43 10.01 11.58
N ILE A 106 11.27 11.31 11.40
CA ILE A 106 11.70 12.00 10.17
C ILE A 106 13.24 12.08 10.21
N ARG A 107 13.92 11.11 9.58
CA ARG A 107 15.37 11.16 9.40
C ARG A 107 15.74 12.32 8.47
N ARG A 108 16.44 13.32 9.02
CA ARG A 108 17.03 14.38 8.21
C ARG A 108 18.11 13.79 7.30
N PRO A 109 18.12 14.12 6.00
CA PRO A 109 19.15 13.64 5.09
C PRO A 109 20.53 14.14 5.54
N THR A 110 21.51 13.24 5.48
CA THR A 110 22.91 13.46 5.88
C THR A 110 23.67 14.39 4.93
N SER A 111 23.14 14.61 3.72
CA SER A 111 23.72 15.46 2.68
C SER A 111 22.64 15.97 1.72
N ASP A 112 22.74 17.25 1.32
CA ASP A 112 21.86 17.85 0.30
C ASP A 112 21.84 17.03 -1.00
N LYS A 113 22.95 16.35 -1.34
CA LYS A 113 23.06 15.51 -2.54
C LYS A 113 22.21 14.24 -2.47
N GLU A 114 22.22 13.58 -1.31
CA GLU A 114 21.38 12.38 -1.08
C GLU A 114 19.90 12.77 -1.09
N PHE A 115 19.59 13.97 -0.61
CA PHE A 115 18.25 14.52 -0.61
C PHE A 115 17.70 14.71 -2.04
N PHE A 116 18.48 15.28 -2.98
CA PHE A 116 18.03 15.41 -4.38
C PHE A 116 17.84 14.06 -5.07
N LYS A 117 18.76 13.11 -4.90
CA LYS A 117 18.64 11.75 -5.46
C LYS A 117 17.39 11.03 -4.93
N LYS A 118 17.20 11.07 -3.61
CA LYS A 118 16.07 10.45 -2.92
C LYS A 118 14.74 11.08 -3.35
N ARG A 119 14.70 12.41 -3.48
CA ARG A 119 13.52 13.13 -3.95
C ARG A 119 13.16 12.79 -5.39
N ALA A 120 14.14 12.81 -6.29
CA ALA A 120 13.92 12.49 -7.71
C ALA A 120 13.35 11.08 -7.87
N ASN A 121 13.92 10.10 -7.16
CA ASN A 121 13.39 8.74 -7.17
C ASN A 121 11.98 8.68 -6.55
N GLY A 122 11.76 9.35 -5.42
CA GLY A 122 10.46 9.42 -4.76
C GLY A 122 9.35 10.04 -5.62
N GLU A 123 9.66 11.06 -6.44
CA GLU A 123 8.71 11.65 -7.39
C GLU A 123 8.30 10.65 -8.48
N VAL A 124 9.27 9.95 -9.08
CA VAL A 124 9.00 8.95 -10.13
C VAL A 124 8.18 7.78 -9.56
N MET A 125 8.52 7.29 -8.37
CA MET A 125 7.74 6.24 -7.69
C MET A 125 6.33 6.72 -7.34
N SER A 126 6.19 7.96 -6.89
CA SER A 126 4.88 8.56 -6.61
C SER A 126 4.00 8.59 -7.86
N LEU A 127 4.54 8.99 -9.01
CA LEU A 127 3.80 9.00 -10.27
C LEU A 127 3.44 7.59 -10.75
N GLN A 128 4.30 6.60 -10.54
CA GLN A 128 3.98 5.19 -10.81
C GLN A 128 2.80 4.70 -9.97
N LEU A 129 2.78 5.00 -8.67
CA LEU A 129 1.67 4.63 -7.80
C LEU A 129 0.37 5.30 -8.24
N VAL A 130 0.42 6.59 -8.61
CA VAL A 130 -0.73 7.32 -9.14
C VAL A 130 -1.22 6.72 -10.46
N GLU A 131 -0.33 6.38 -11.37
CA GLU A 131 -0.63 5.70 -12.64
C GLU A 131 -1.38 4.38 -12.41
N HIS A 132 -0.96 3.59 -11.43
CA HIS A 132 -1.66 2.35 -11.06
C HIS A 132 -3.07 2.60 -10.53
N VAL A 133 -3.24 3.58 -9.64
CA VAL A 133 -4.55 3.92 -9.07
C VAL A 133 -5.49 4.48 -10.14
N VAL A 134 -5.04 5.45 -10.95
CA VAL A 134 -5.83 6.05 -12.03
C VAL A 134 -6.25 4.99 -13.05
N SER A 135 -5.34 4.10 -13.43
CA SER A 135 -5.66 3.01 -14.35
C SER A 135 -6.65 2.01 -13.76
N ALA A 136 -6.60 1.75 -12.45
CA ALA A 136 -7.58 0.90 -11.78
C ALA A 136 -8.96 1.56 -11.74
N LEU A 137 -9.03 2.85 -11.41
CA LEU A 137 -10.25 3.66 -11.43
C LEU A 137 -10.92 3.68 -12.80
N GLU A 138 -10.15 3.91 -13.87
CA GLU A 138 -10.64 3.90 -15.25
C GLU A 138 -11.26 2.53 -15.63
N ARG A 139 -10.63 1.43 -15.21
CA ARG A 139 -11.17 0.09 -15.47
C ARG A 139 -12.43 -0.20 -14.67
N GLU A 140 -12.40 0.08 -13.38
CA GLU A 140 -13.47 -0.34 -12.47
C GLU A 140 -14.71 0.53 -12.61
N HIS A 141 -14.54 1.85 -12.66
CA HIS A 141 -15.64 2.82 -12.64
C HIS A 141 -16.01 3.36 -14.01
N LEU A 142 -15.03 3.59 -14.90
CA LEU A 142 -15.32 4.10 -16.25
C LEU A 142 -15.52 2.98 -17.27
N LYS A 143 -15.13 1.74 -16.94
CA LYS A 143 -15.14 0.57 -17.85
C LYS A 143 -14.36 0.83 -19.15
N ILE A 144 -13.31 1.65 -19.06
CA ILE A 144 -12.43 2.00 -20.19
C ILE A 144 -11.10 1.24 -20.04
N ILE A 145 -10.47 0.91 -21.17
CA ILE A 145 -9.11 0.37 -21.20
C ILE A 145 -8.12 1.52 -20.97
N PRO A 146 -7.33 1.51 -19.87
CA PRO A 146 -6.38 2.57 -19.57
C PRO A 146 -5.34 2.74 -20.66
N LYS A 147 -5.03 4.00 -20.99
CA LYS A 147 -3.85 4.32 -21.81
C LYS A 147 -2.67 4.52 -20.88
N THR A 148 -1.95 3.44 -20.61
CA THR A 148 -0.77 3.46 -19.74
C THR A 148 0.30 4.39 -20.31
N TYR A 149 0.90 5.21 -19.45
CA TYR A 149 2.05 6.03 -19.83
C TYR A 149 3.30 5.15 -20.06
N ASP A 150 4.09 5.46 -21.10
CA ASP A 150 5.37 4.80 -21.34
C ASP A 150 6.44 5.42 -20.42
N ASP A 151 6.68 4.76 -19.28
CA ASP A 151 7.61 5.25 -18.26
C ASP A 151 9.09 5.05 -18.60
N LEU A 152 9.41 4.49 -19.78
CA LEU A 152 10.78 4.23 -20.21
C LEU A 152 11.60 5.52 -20.36
N SER A 153 11.00 6.61 -20.88
CA SER A 153 11.70 7.89 -21.04
C SER A 153 12.08 8.50 -19.70
N VAL A 154 11.14 8.51 -18.76
CA VAL A 154 11.33 9.01 -17.38
C VAL A 154 12.38 8.18 -16.66
N LYS A 155 12.32 6.85 -16.75
CA LYS A 155 13.32 5.95 -16.14
C LYS A 155 14.72 6.17 -16.71
N LYS A 156 14.85 6.35 -18.03
CA LYS A 156 16.13 6.68 -18.68
C LYS A 156 16.67 8.03 -18.20
N ALA A 157 15.80 9.05 -18.11
CA ALA A 157 16.16 10.36 -17.61
C ALA A 157 16.61 10.30 -16.14
N LEU A 158 15.89 9.54 -15.30
CA LEU A 158 16.23 9.33 -13.90
C LEU A 158 17.58 8.65 -13.76
N HIS A 159 17.82 7.58 -14.51
CA HIS A 159 19.10 6.88 -14.50
C HIS A 159 20.25 7.81 -14.91
N LYS A 160 20.08 8.59 -15.99
CA LYS A 160 21.07 9.59 -16.43
C LYS A 160 21.34 10.63 -15.33
N PHE A 161 20.29 11.13 -14.67
CA PHE A 161 20.43 12.05 -13.54
C PHE A 161 21.19 11.43 -12.38
N MET A 162 20.88 10.18 -12.02
CA MET A 162 21.53 9.46 -10.92
C MET A 162 23.03 9.24 -11.16
N GLN A 163 23.44 9.01 -12.41
CA GLN A 163 24.84 8.86 -12.82
C GLN A 163 25.65 10.15 -12.65
N VAL A 164 25.06 11.32 -12.95
CA VAL A 164 25.76 12.62 -12.88
C VAL A 164 25.54 13.36 -11.56
N ALA A 165 24.71 12.83 -10.67
CA ALA A 165 24.31 13.50 -9.42
C ALA A 165 25.40 13.56 -8.32
N GLU A 166 26.63 13.13 -8.60
CA GLU A 166 27.77 13.36 -7.68
C GLU A 166 28.34 14.78 -7.79
N ASP A 167 28.27 15.39 -8.98
CA ASP A 167 28.77 16.74 -9.28
C ASP A 167 27.63 17.72 -9.58
N ALA A 168 27.00 18.20 -8.50
CA ALA A 168 25.84 19.10 -8.55
C ALA A 168 26.10 20.45 -9.26
N LEU A 169 27.37 20.84 -9.42
CA LEU A 169 27.73 22.10 -10.09
C LEU A 169 28.02 21.92 -11.58
N SER A 170 28.15 20.67 -12.04
CA SER A 170 28.41 20.37 -13.45
C SER A 170 27.23 20.77 -14.33
N ASP A 171 27.52 21.26 -15.53
CA ASP A 171 26.47 21.56 -16.51
C ASP A 171 25.76 20.28 -16.97
N ALA A 172 26.45 19.13 -16.92
CA ALA A 172 25.86 17.81 -17.16
C ALA A 172 24.79 17.44 -16.11
N HIS A 173 24.99 17.79 -14.83
CA HIS A 173 23.99 17.60 -13.79
C HIS A 173 22.75 18.45 -14.04
N LYS A 174 22.93 19.75 -14.33
CA LYS A 174 21.81 20.66 -14.64
C LYS A 174 21.03 20.21 -15.86
N GLU A 175 21.71 19.75 -16.91
CA GLU A 175 21.05 19.23 -18.12
C GLU A 175 20.24 17.95 -17.81
N ALA A 176 20.82 17.02 -17.05
CA ALA A 176 20.13 15.79 -16.66
C ALA A 176 18.95 16.06 -15.71
N GLU A 177 19.09 16.99 -14.77
CA GLU A 177 18.03 17.45 -13.88
C GLU A 177 16.89 18.08 -14.67
N PHE A 178 17.19 19.02 -15.57
CA PHE A 178 16.20 19.67 -16.42
C PHE A 178 15.45 18.66 -17.29
N HIS A 179 16.16 17.71 -17.92
CA HIS A 179 15.54 16.66 -18.71
C HIS A 179 14.65 15.74 -17.86
N LEU A 180 15.08 15.37 -16.65
CA LEU A 180 14.26 14.58 -15.73
C LEU A 180 12.99 15.34 -15.32
N MET A 181 13.11 16.61 -14.95
CA MET A 181 11.97 17.45 -14.61
C MET A 181 10.97 17.57 -15.75
N GLN A 182 11.46 17.73 -17.00
CA GLN A 182 10.61 17.79 -18.18
C GLN A 182 9.82 16.49 -18.40
N GLU A 183 10.45 15.34 -18.23
CA GLU A 183 9.79 14.03 -18.36
C GLU A 183 8.78 13.79 -17.23
N ILE A 184 9.11 14.18 -15.99
CA ILE A 184 8.19 14.12 -14.84
C ILE A 184 6.97 15.02 -15.08
N GLU A 185 7.17 16.25 -15.55
CA GLU A 185 6.08 17.20 -15.86
C GLU A 185 5.19 16.66 -16.99
N ALA A 186 5.79 16.05 -18.01
CA ALA A 186 5.06 15.43 -19.10
C ALA A 186 4.18 14.27 -18.61
N TRP A 187 4.71 13.40 -17.75
CA TRP A 187 3.94 12.30 -17.15
C TRP A 187 2.82 12.83 -16.25
N CYS A 188 3.13 13.77 -15.35
CA CYS A 188 2.15 14.41 -14.48
C CYS A 188 1.02 15.06 -15.31
N SER A 189 1.35 15.73 -16.42
CA SER A 189 0.37 16.33 -17.33
C SER A 189 -0.55 15.32 -18.01
N VAL A 190 -0.03 14.13 -18.36
CA VAL A 190 -0.85 13.04 -18.92
C VAL A 190 -1.78 12.46 -17.86
N LEU A 191 -1.27 12.23 -16.65
CA LEU A 191 -2.05 11.75 -15.52
C LEU A 191 -3.15 12.75 -15.13
N ALA A 192 -2.84 14.04 -15.08
CA ALA A 192 -3.81 15.09 -14.73
C ALA A 192 -4.99 15.13 -15.72
N LYS A 193 -4.72 14.93 -17.02
CA LYS A 193 -5.77 14.88 -18.05
C LYS A 193 -6.69 13.67 -17.88
N ARG A 194 -6.13 12.52 -17.49
CA ARG A 194 -6.89 11.30 -17.23
C ARG A 194 -7.71 11.42 -15.94
N ASP A 195 -7.08 11.91 -14.89
CA ASP A 195 -7.74 12.12 -13.59
C ASP A 195 -8.90 13.13 -13.68
N ALA A 196 -8.84 14.12 -14.58
CA ALA A 196 -9.94 15.05 -14.81
C ALA A 196 -11.25 14.39 -15.28
N GLU A 197 -11.21 13.17 -15.82
CA GLU A 197 -12.40 12.39 -16.20
C GLU A 197 -12.97 11.58 -15.02
N ILE A 198 -12.20 11.43 -13.94
CA ILE A 198 -12.57 10.68 -12.74
C ILE A 198 -13.24 11.64 -11.76
N SER A 199 -14.48 11.37 -11.39
CA SER A 199 -15.17 12.17 -10.36
C SER A 199 -14.66 11.86 -8.95
N ILE A 200 -14.79 12.82 -8.04
CA ILE A 200 -14.48 12.59 -6.61
C ILE A 200 -15.27 11.38 -6.08
N ALA A 201 -16.55 11.25 -6.43
CA ALA A 201 -17.40 10.15 -5.98
C ALA A 201 -16.85 8.77 -6.40
N ALA A 202 -16.34 8.65 -7.64
CA ALA A 202 -15.70 7.43 -8.12
C ALA A 202 -14.43 7.12 -7.31
N LEU A 203 -13.59 8.14 -7.05
CA LEU A 203 -12.40 7.97 -6.21
C LEU A 203 -12.76 7.49 -4.79
N ARG A 204 -13.79 8.08 -4.16
CA ARG A 204 -14.18 7.67 -2.80
C ARG A 204 -14.64 6.21 -2.76
N ARG A 205 -15.51 5.83 -3.69
CA ARG A 205 -16.03 4.45 -3.80
C ARG A 205 -14.90 3.45 -4.03
N TYR A 206 -13.98 3.77 -4.94
CA TYR A 206 -12.80 2.94 -5.18
C TYR A 206 -11.96 2.76 -3.91
N CYS A 207 -11.61 3.87 -3.23
CA CYS A 207 -10.82 3.78 -2.01
C CYS A 207 -11.50 2.96 -0.89
N GLU A 208 -12.82 2.89 -0.88
CA GLU A 208 -13.61 2.11 0.10
C GLU A 208 -13.73 0.64 -0.27
N ASN A 209 -13.89 0.33 -1.56
CA ASN A 209 -14.22 -1.00 -2.04
C ASN A 209 -13.00 -1.78 -2.58
N CYS A 210 -11.89 -1.11 -2.87
CA CYS A 210 -10.69 -1.75 -3.42
C CYS A 210 -10.19 -2.86 -2.49
N ARG A 211 -9.93 -4.03 -3.09
CA ARG A 211 -9.40 -5.22 -2.41
C ARG A 211 -8.16 -5.73 -3.15
N PRO A 212 -7.00 -5.83 -2.47
CA PRO A 212 -6.63 -5.27 -1.18
C PRO A 212 -6.89 -3.77 -1.02
N LYS A 213 -7.00 -3.35 0.24
CA LYS A 213 -7.13 -1.95 0.60
C LYS A 213 -5.92 -1.17 0.08
N LEU A 214 -6.16 0.04 -0.40
CA LEU A 214 -5.12 0.93 -0.88
C LEU A 214 -4.08 1.18 0.22
N SER A 215 -2.79 1.02 -0.11
CA SER A 215 -1.70 1.23 0.85
C SER A 215 -1.55 2.70 1.22
N SER A 216 -0.94 2.98 2.38
CA SER A 216 -0.68 4.36 2.81
C SER A 216 0.27 5.09 1.85
N GLN A 217 1.19 4.36 1.21
CA GLN A 217 2.09 4.91 0.20
C GLN A 217 1.34 5.38 -1.04
N ALA A 218 0.40 4.58 -1.54
CA ALA A 218 -0.43 5.00 -2.67
C ALA A 218 -1.32 6.21 -2.31
N MET A 219 -1.87 6.27 -1.09
CA MET A 219 -2.61 7.46 -0.63
C MET A 219 -1.72 8.70 -0.51
N LEU A 220 -0.48 8.55 -0.02
CA LEU A 220 0.49 9.64 0.02
C LEU A 220 0.89 10.13 -1.37
N ALA A 221 1.04 9.21 -2.32
CA ALA A 221 1.33 9.54 -3.70
C ALA A 221 0.18 10.34 -4.34
N LEU A 222 -1.07 9.94 -4.12
CA LEU A 222 -2.26 10.71 -4.54
C LEU A 222 -2.32 12.09 -3.87
N ALA A 223 -2.04 12.17 -2.56
CA ALA A 223 -2.01 13.42 -1.82
C ALA A 223 -0.98 14.39 -2.41
N ARG A 224 0.24 13.91 -2.68
CA ARG A 224 1.32 14.69 -3.32
C ARG A 224 0.91 15.14 -4.72
N PHE A 225 0.34 14.23 -5.51
CA PHE A 225 -0.14 14.52 -6.86
C PHE A 225 -1.18 15.65 -6.86
N TYR A 226 -2.27 15.50 -6.11
CA TYR A 226 -3.32 16.53 -6.06
C TYR A 226 -2.84 17.86 -5.47
N ARG A 227 -1.90 17.83 -4.53
CA ARG A 227 -1.30 19.06 -3.97
C ARG A 227 -0.51 19.87 -5.00
N ASN A 228 0.09 19.18 -5.97
CA ASN A 228 0.95 19.80 -6.98
C ASN A 228 0.21 20.15 -8.29
N LEU A 229 -1.06 19.77 -8.42
CA LEU A 229 -1.89 20.18 -9.56
C LEU A 229 -2.40 21.62 -9.40
N PRO A 230 -2.71 22.30 -10.53
CA PRO A 230 -3.39 23.59 -10.48
C PRO A 230 -4.71 23.51 -9.73
N TYR A 231 -5.02 24.56 -8.96
CA TYR A 231 -6.25 24.62 -8.19
C TYR A 231 -7.49 24.51 -9.10
N ASN A 232 -8.38 23.61 -8.72
CA ASN A 232 -9.77 23.58 -9.12
C ASN A 232 -10.56 22.80 -8.05
N GLU A 233 -11.88 22.90 -8.07
CA GLU A 233 -12.71 22.32 -7.01
C GLU A 233 -12.66 20.79 -6.96
N ASP A 234 -12.51 20.14 -8.12
CA ASP A 234 -12.42 18.69 -8.19
C ASP A 234 -11.11 18.17 -7.56
N VAL A 235 -9.97 18.80 -7.92
CA VAL A 235 -8.66 18.53 -7.31
C VAL A 235 -8.69 18.82 -5.81
N ARG A 236 -9.26 19.96 -5.39
CA ARG A 236 -9.40 20.31 -3.96
C ARG A 236 -10.22 19.26 -3.23
N GLY A 237 -11.33 18.81 -3.80
CA GLY A 237 -12.20 17.79 -3.21
C GLY A 237 -11.55 16.40 -3.13
N LYS A 238 -10.78 16.00 -4.15
CA LYS A 238 -9.97 14.75 -4.12
C LYS A 238 -8.87 14.83 -3.07
N PHE A 239 -8.16 15.95 -3.00
CA PHE A 239 -7.12 16.19 -2.00
C PHE A 239 -7.69 16.13 -0.57
N ASP A 240 -8.80 16.86 -0.33
CA ASP A 240 -9.51 16.89 0.96
C ASP A 240 -9.91 15.47 1.42
N TYR A 241 -10.49 14.67 0.51
CA TYR A 241 -10.85 13.29 0.79
C TYR A 241 -9.64 12.41 1.13
N ILE A 242 -8.59 12.44 0.30
CA ILE A 242 -7.41 11.58 0.49
C ILE A 242 -6.71 11.92 1.82
N LEU A 243 -6.53 13.21 2.13
CA LEU A 243 -5.93 13.63 3.39
C LEU A 243 -6.80 13.27 4.59
N THR A 244 -8.10 13.53 4.53
CA THR A 244 -9.04 13.14 5.60
C THR A 244 -8.99 11.63 5.84
N ARG A 245 -8.88 10.83 4.78
CA ARG A 245 -8.75 9.37 4.89
C ARG A 245 -7.40 8.93 5.43
N LEU A 246 -6.30 9.58 5.04
CA LEU A 246 -4.94 9.24 5.50
C LEU A 246 -4.77 9.51 7.00
N PHE A 247 -5.40 10.56 7.52
CA PHE A 247 -5.31 10.98 8.92
C PHE A 247 -6.45 10.47 9.81
N SER A 248 -7.30 9.58 9.31
CA SER A 248 -8.38 8.97 10.06
C SER A 248 -8.47 7.46 9.87
N ARG A 249 -9.11 6.78 10.81
CA ARG A 249 -9.49 5.37 10.66
C ARG A 249 -10.97 5.19 10.98
N ALA A 250 -11.59 4.21 10.33
CA ALA A 250 -12.92 3.76 10.69
C ALA A 250 -12.90 3.14 12.10
N VAL A 251 -13.96 3.41 12.86
CA VAL A 251 -14.27 2.84 14.17
C VAL A 251 -15.64 2.14 14.06
N GLU A 252 -16.07 1.46 15.12
CA GLU A 252 -17.43 0.91 15.22
C GLU A 252 -18.50 2.00 14.96
N ASP A 253 -19.69 1.55 14.55
CA ASP A 253 -20.87 2.38 14.25
C ASP A 253 -20.70 3.36 13.08
N ASP A 254 -19.93 2.98 12.05
CA ASP A 254 -19.67 3.84 10.89
C ASP A 254 -19.13 5.23 11.27
N THR A 255 -18.42 5.35 12.40
CA THR A 255 -17.75 6.59 12.79
C THR A 255 -16.26 6.56 12.40
N ARG A 256 -15.61 7.73 12.41
CA ARG A 256 -14.17 7.85 12.18
C ARG A 256 -13.49 8.51 13.36
N LYS A 257 -12.27 8.06 13.64
CA LYS A 257 -11.39 8.67 14.65
C LYS A 257 -10.11 9.17 14.00
N LEU A 258 -9.68 10.37 14.38
CA LEU A 258 -8.39 10.93 14.01
C LEU A 258 -7.25 10.06 14.55
N LEU A 259 -6.20 9.90 13.74
CA LEU A 259 -5.01 9.16 14.13
C LEU A 259 -4.09 9.97 15.05
N PHE A 260 -4.16 11.29 14.96
CA PHE A 260 -3.28 12.24 15.67
C PHE A 260 -4.10 13.39 16.23
N SER A 261 -3.57 14.09 17.23
CA SER A 261 -4.10 15.39 17.65
C SER A 261 -3.91 16.45 16.58
N GLY A 262 -4.68 17.55 16.61
CA GLY A 262 -4.56 18.64 15.65
C GLY A 262 -3.14 19.22 15.54
N SER A 263 -2.42 19.35 16.67
CA SER A 263 -1.04 19.83 16.67
C SER A 263 -0.05 18.86 16.02
N GLU A 264 -0.23 17.55 16.25
CA GLU A 264 0.61 16.51 15.66
C GLU A 264 0.33 16.39 14.17
N MET A 265 -0.95 16.35 13.79
CA MET A 265 -1.39 16.34 12.38
C MET A 265 -0.83 17.52 11.61
N PHE A 266 -0.89 18.73 12.17
CA PHE A 266 -0.26 19.91 11.59
C PHE A 266 1.25 19.72 11.38
N GLY A 267 1.95 19.15 12.37
CA GLY A 267 3.37 18.82 12.26
C GLY A 267 3.66 17.84 11.13
N HIS A 268 2.85 16.78 11.00
CA HIS A 268 2.97 15.79 9.93
C HIS A 268 2.71 16.39 8.55
N ILE A 269 1.65 17.19 8.39
CA ILE A 269 1.34 17.83 7.11
C ILE A 269 2.45 18.82 6.70
N LYS A 270 3.00 19.59 7.64
CA LYS A 270 4.15 20.44 7.38
C LYS A 270 5.38 19.65 6.92
N ALA A 271 5.66 18.52 7.56
CA ALA A 271 6.75 17.65 7.16
C ALA A 271 6.57 17.09 5.75
N LEU A 272 5.34 16.64 5.42
CA LEU A 272 4.98 16.17 4.08
C LEU A 272 5.23 17.25 3.03
N TYR A 273 4.75 18.47 3.25
CA TYR A 273 4.92 19.56 2.27
C TYR A 273 6.39 19.95 2.08
N ALA A 274 7.18 19.92 3.16
CA ALA A 274 8.61 20.18 3.08
C ALA A 274 9.34 19.09 2.25
N ASP A 275 8.97 17.83 2.43
CA ASP A 275 9.52 16.71 1.66
C ASP A 275 9.16 16.81 0.18
N TRP A 276 7.88 17.07 -0.12
CA TRP A 276 7.39 17.23 -1.48
C TRP A 276 7.96 18.46 -2.19
N SER A 277 8.59 19.38 -1.43
CA SER A 277 9.10 20.65 -1.94
C SER A 277 8.00 21.44 -2.67
N SER A 278 6.75 21.28 -2.21
CA SER A 278 5.59 21.90 -2.82
C SER A 278 5.69 23.41 -2.68
N ILE A 279 5.50 24.11 -3.80
CA ILE A 279 5.42 25.56 -3.80
C ILE A 279 4.16 25.95 -3.01
N PRO A 280 4.25 26.87 -2.03
CA PRO A 280 3.06 27.43 -1.41
C PRO A 280 2.17 28.03 -2.49
N LEU A 281 0.91 27.61 -2.53
CA LEU A 281 -0.09 28.18 -3.44
C LEU A 281 -0.72 29.45 -2.87
N TYR A 282 -0.22 29.93 -1.73
CA TYR A 282 -0.73 31.09 -1.02
C TYR A 282 0.43 32.04 -0.72
N SER A 283 0.13 33.33 -0.58
CA SER A 283 1.13 34.36 -0.26
C SER A 283 1.58 34.26 1.19
N ALA A 284 2.81 34.71 1.47
CA ALA A 284 3.24 34.94 2.85
C ALA A 284 2.40 36.05 3.55
N ASP A 285 1.76 36.92 2.77
CA ASP A 285 0.88 37.98 3.29
C ASP A 285 -0.51 37.46 3.70
N ASP A 286 -0.84 36.20 3.40
CA ASP A 286 -2.15 35.60 3.70
C ASP A 286 -2.27 35.01 5.10
N GLU A 287 -1.29 35.23 6.01
CA GLU A 287 -1.30 34.64 7.35
C GLU A 287 -2.60 34.91 8.14
N GLU A 288 -3.13 36.13 8.04
CA GLU A 288 -4.41 36.50 8.66
C GLU A 288 -5.59 35.74 8.02
N ASN A 289 -5.62 35.67 6.69
CA ASN A 289 -6.66 34.95 5.95
C ASN A 289 -6.64 33.45 6.25
N ILE A 290 -5.44 32.85 6.38
CA ILE A 290 -5.22 31.45 6.77
C ILE A 290 -5.75 31.20 8.18
N ALA A 291 -5.46 32.09 9.13
CA ALA A 291 -5.95 31.98 10.50
C ALA A 291 -7.47 32.13 10.59
N LEU A 292 -8.05 33.07 9.85
CA LEU A 292 -9.51 33.26 9.75
C LEU A 292 -10.19 32.04 9.14
N ALA A 293 -9.68 31.51 8.03
CA ALA A 293 -10.23 30.33 7.37
C ALA A 293 -10.20 29.09 8.30
N ALA A 294 -9.08 28.87 8.99
CA ALA A 294 -8.98 27.81 10.00
C ALA A 294 -9.94 28.02 11.18
N GLY A 295 -10.16 29.28 11.59
CA GLY A 295 -11.15 29.64 12.60
C GLY A 295 -12.58 29.28 12.18
N SER A 296 -12.96 29.63 10.95
CA SER A 296 -14.29 29.32 10.41
C SER A 296 -14.57 27.82 10.30
N PHE A 297 -13.57 26.98 10.01
CA PHE A 297 -13.75 25.52 10.09
C PHE A 297 -14.10 25.05 11.50
N ARG A 298 -13.49 25.63 12.54
CA ARG A 298 -13.80 25.28 13.94
C ARG A 298 -15.19 25.75 14.36
N GLU A 299 -15.63 26.90 13.87
CA GLU A 299 -16.99 27.39 14.11
C GLU A 299 -18.03 26.46 13.45
N LEU A 300 -17.80 26.07 12.20
CA LEU A 300 -18.64 25.11 11.50
C LEU A 300 -18.62 23.74 12.17
N GLN A 301 -17.46 23.29 12.65
CA GLN A 301 -17.35 22.05 13.43
C GLN A 301 -18.22 22.11 14.70
N GLN A 302 -18.09 23.17 15.49
CA GLN A 302 -18.86 23.34 16.72
C GLN A 302 -20.37 23.38 16.43
N GLU A 303 -20.80 24.05 15.37
CA GLU A 303 -22.20 24.08 14.95
C GLU A 303 -22.75 22.66 14.67
N ALA A 304 -21.96 21.79 14.03
CA ALA A 304 -22.36 20.41 13.79
C ALA A 304 -22.42 19.56 15.07
N GLU A 305 -21.48 19.78 16.00
CA GLU A 305 -21.43 19.06 17.28
C GLU A 305 -22.56 19.49 18.24
N ASP A 306 -22.95 20.77 18.20
CA ASP A 306 -24.02 21.32 19.03
C ASP A 306 -25.44 20.99 18.51
N ALA A 307 -25.55 20.51 17.27
CA ALA A 307 -26.82 20.15 16.67
C ALA A 307 -27.49 19.00 17.44
N SER A 308 -28.74 19.20 17.86
CA SER A 308 -29.47 18.25 18.69
C SER A 308 -30.29 17.24 17.88
N ARG A 309 -30.67 17.65 16.66
CA ARG A 309 -31.49 16.93 15.70
C ARG A 309 -30.91 17.08 14.31
N PHE A 310 -31.13 16.07 13.47
CA PHE A 310 -30.72 16.12 12.07
C PHE A 310 -31.41 17.27 11.30
N ASP A 311 -32.68 17.56 11.63
CA ASP A 311 -33.43 18.70 11.10
C ASP A 311 -32.72 20.05 11.29
N ASP A 312 -31.94 20.21 12.37
CA ASP A 312 -31.27 21.46 12.66
C ASP A 312 -30.20 21.75 11.59
N LEU A 313 -29.48 20.72 11.14
CA LEU A 313 -28.47 20.81 10.07
C LEU A 313 -29.09 21.02 8.69
N ILE A 314 -30.23 20.37 8.41
CA ILE A 314 -30.92 20.52 7.12
C ILE A 314 -31.53 21.91 6.98
N ARG A 315 -32.18 22.42 8.03
CA ARG A 315 -32.83 23.74 8.00
C ARG A 315 -31.84 24.89 7.87
N SER A 316 -30.63 24.74 8.39
CA SER A 316 -29.58 25.75 8.27
C SER A 316 -28.78 25.63 6.97
N ASP A 317 -29.13 24.70 6.07
CA ASP A 317 -28.35 24.35 4.88
C ASP A 317 -26.87 24.15 5.21
N TYR A 318 -26.60 23.43 6.31
CA TYR A 318 -25.26 23.31 6.88
C TYR A 318 -24.24 22.77 5.87
N PHE A 319 -24.58 21.67 5.18
CA PHE A 319 -23.69 21.01 4.23
C PHE A 319 -23.43 21.89 3.00
N GLY A 320 -24.45 22.60 2.50
CA GLY A 320 -24.31 23.58 1.43
C GLY A 320 -23.37 24.71 1.81
N ARG A 321 -23.53 25.28 3.01
CA ARG A 321 -22.65 26.33 3.55
C ARG A 321 -21.20 25.87 3.72
N LEU A 322 -20.99 24.67 4.29
CA LEU A 322 -19.64 24.12 4.47
C LEU A 322 -18.96 23.87 3.11
N ARG A 323 -19.70 23.32 2.14
CA ARG A 323 -19.21 23.11 0.77
C ARG A 323 -18.81 24.44 0.12
N LEU A 324 -19.71 25.43 0.12
CA LEU A 324 -19.44 26.77 -0.42
C LEU A 324 -18.28 27.47 0.28
N PHE A 325 -18.13 27.27 1.59
CA PHE A 325 -16.99 27.81 2.33
C PHE A 325 -15.67 27.22 1.84
N LYS A 326 -15.59 25.90 1.64
CA LYS A 326 -14.41 25.23 1.09
C LYS A 326 -14.06 25.74 -0.32
N GLU A 327 -15.07 26.01 -1.14
CA GLU A 327 -14.90 26.60 -2.48
C GLU A 327 -14.36 28.04 -2.37
N ASN A 328 -14.95 28.86 -1.50
CA ASN A 328 -14.63 30.29 -1.39
C ASN A 328 -13.22 30.60 -0.86
N ILE A 329 -12.62 29.72 -0.06
CA ILE A 329 -11.25 29.94 0.43
C ILE A 329 -10.16 29.57 -0.60
N ALA A 330 -10.56 28.97 -1.73
CA ALA A 330 -9.69 28.70 -2.87
C ALA A 330 -8.35 28.04 -2.50
N GLU A 331 -7.23 28.60 -2.98
CA GLU A 331 -5.87 28.07 -2.78
C GLU A 331 -5.43 28.07 -1.31
N LEU A 332 -6.06 28.89 -0.45
CA LEU A 332 -5.81 28.89 0.99
C LEU A 332 -6.16 27.55 1.63
N PHE A 333 -7.04 26.75 1.00
CA PHE A 333 -7.36 25.39 1.44
C PHE A 333 -6.12 24.51 1.59
N PHE A 334 -5.11 24.73 0.73
CA PHE A 334 -3.85 23.99 0.75
C PHE A 334 -2.85 24.52 1.79
N ALA A 335 -3.20 25.49 2.64
CA ALA A 335 -2.34 25.86 3.75
C ALA A 335 -2.38 24.78 4.85
N PRO A 336 -1.23 24.35 5.42
CA PRO A 336 -1.18 23.29 6.43
C PRO A 336 -2.14 23.51 7.60
N THR A 337 -2.27 24.75 8.07
CA THR A 337 -3.19 25.12 9.16
C THR A 337 -4.66 24.93 8.77
N VAL A 338 -5.01 25.28 7.53
CA VAL A 338 -6.38 25.22 7.02
C VAL A 338 -6.78 23.77 6.77
N ILE A 339 -5.95 22.98 6.08
CA ILE A 339 -6.24 21.57 5.84
C ILE A 339 -6.33 20.77 7.15
N THR A 340 -5.51 21.11 8.16
CA THR A 340 -5.61 20.47 9.49
C THR A 340 -7.00 20.72 10.09
N ALA A 341 -7.46 21.98 10.11
CA ALA A 341 -8.78 22.33 10.62
C ALA A 341 -9.91 21.72 9.76
N ALA A 342 -9.73 21.63 8.43
CA ALA A 342 -10.68 21.00 7.53
C ALA A 342 -10.83 19.50 7.82
N ILE A 343 -9.72 18.77 8.04
CA ILE A 343 -9.75 17.35 8.40
C ILE A 343 -10.50 17.14 9.73
N GLU A 344 -10.22 17.95 10.76
CA GLU A 344 -10.93 17.88 12.05
C GLU A 344 -12.44 18.11 11.84
N CYS A 345 -12.79 19.18 11.11
CA CYS A 345 -14.16 19.52 10.77
C CYS A 345 -14.87 18.38 10.02
N ASN A 346 -14.25 17.82 8.97
CA ASN A 346 -14.80 16.72 8.18
C ASN A 346 -15.16 15.50 9.03
N ILE A 347 -14.26 15.11 9.94
CA ILE A 347 -14.46 13.96 10.80
C ILE A 347 -15.60 14.23 11.80
N SER A 348 -15.61 15.39 12.44
CA SER A 348 -16.69 15.76 13.36
C SER A 348 -18.04 15.85 12.65
N VAL A 349 -18.10 16.49 11.48
CA VAL A 349 -19.34 16.61 10.68
C VAL A 349 -19.83 15.23 10.22
N GLY A 350 -18.94 14.38 9.72
CA GLY A 350 -19.29 13.02 9.32
C GLY A 350 -19.80 12.17 10.49
N ASN A 351 -19.21 12.31 11.68
CA ASN A 351 -19.65 11.60 12.88
C ASN A 351 -20.99 12.15 13.41
N ALA A 352 -21.15 13.47 13.45
CA ALA A 352 -22.41 14.12 13.85
C ALA A 352 -23.55 13.71 12.91
N TYR A 353 -23.28 13.66 11.61
CA TYR A 353 -24.21 13.17 10.60
C TYR A 353 -24.72 11.76 10.93
N VAL A 354 -23.81 10.79 11.10
CA VAL A 354 -24.14 9.39 11.39
C VAL A 354 -24.93 9.29 12.70
N HIS A 355 -24.46 9.93 13.77
CA HIS A 355 -25.09 9.87 15.08
C HIS A 355 -26.51 10.50 15.10
N LEU A 356 -26.68 11.68 14.49
CA LEU A 356 -27.99 12.36 14.45
C LEU A 356 -28.99 11.61 13.57
N LEU A 357 -28.52 11.03 12.47
CA LEU A 357 -29.35 10.20 11.62
C LEU A 357 -29.78 8.92 12.35
N ASP A 358 -28.86 8.24 13.03
CA ASP A 358 -29.18 7.04 13.80
C ASP A 358 -30.16 7.33 14.94
N LYS A 359 -30.01 8.48 15.60
CA LYS A 359 -30.95 8.94 16.62
C LYS A 359 -32.35 9.16 16.06
N GLU A 360 -32.48 9.79 14.89
CA GLU A 360 -33.79 9.99 14.22
C GLU A 360 -34.36 8.65 13.73
N ARG A 361 -33.51 7.75 13.21
CA ARG A 361 -33.89 6.40 12.79
C ARG A 361 -34.43 5.57 13.95
N LEU A 362 -33.76 5.59 15.11
CA LEU A 362 -34.21 4.88 16.31
C LEU A 362 -35.51 5.47 16.89
N ALA A 363 -35.73 6.77 16.73
CA ALA A 363 -36.92 7.44 17.24
C ALA A 363 -38.16 7.25 16.34
N SER A 364 -37.99 7.33 15.02
CA SER A 364 -39.10 7.41 14.05
C SER A 364 -39.22 6.19 13.13
N GLY A 365 -38.21 5.32 13.09
CA GLY A 365 -38.12 4.18 12.17
C GLY A 365 -37.49 4.54 10.82
N ALA A 366 -36.92 3.53 10.15
CA ALA A 366 -36.18 3.70 8.89
C ALA A 366 -37.04 4.25 7.74
N ALA A 367 -38.29 3.77 7.59
CA ALA A 367 -39.19 4.21 6.52
C ALA A 367 -39.56 5.70 6.61
N VAL A 368 -39.87 6.19 7.82
CA VAL A 368 -40.20 7.62 8.04
C VAL A 368 -38.96 8.49 7.85
N THR A 369 -37.80 8.00 8.27
CA THR A 369 -36.51 8.69 8.09
C THR A 369 -36.17 8.81 6.60
N HIS A 370 -36.43 7.75 5.81
CA HIS A 370 -36.26 7.74 4.36
C HIS A 370 -37.22 8.67 3.65
N GLU A 371 -38.51 8.67 4.00
CA GLU A 371 -39.48 9.61 3.43
C GLU A 371 -39.07 11.06 3.67
N LYS A 372 -38.49 11.34 4.85
CA LYS A 372 -38.13 12.70 5.26
C LYS A 372 -36.81 13.20 4.68
N TYR A 373 -35.81 12.33 4.57
CA TYR A 373 -34.44 12.73 4.21
C TYR A 373 -33.88 12.00 2.98
N GLY A 374 -34.56 11.02 2.40
CA GLY A 374 -34.07 10.25 1.24
C GLY A 374 -33.92 11.06 -0.04
N SER A 375 -34.44 12.29 -0.09
CA SER A 375 -34.23 13.24 -1.19
C SER A 375 -33.04 14.19 -0.98
N LEU A 376 -32.32 14.05 0.13
CA LEU A 376 -31.12 14.84 0.40
C LEU A 376 -30.07 14.53 -0.67
N ASP A 377 -29.36 15.57 -1.10
CA ASP A 377 -28.27 15.39 -2.06
C ASP A 377 -27.05 14.76 -1.37
N ASP A 378 -26.95 13.44 -1.47
CA ASP A 378 -25.84 12.62 -0.94
C ASP A 378 -24.47 13.14 -1.43
N GLN A 379 -24.40 13.72 -2.63
CA GLN A 379 -23.15 14.27 -3.16
C GLN A 379 -22.70 15.50 -2.37
N THR A 380 -23.61 16.46 -2.14
CA THR A 380 -23.33 17.66 -1.34
C THR A 380 -22.89 17.31 0.07
N VAL A 381 -23.57 16.36 0.73
CA VAL A 381 -23.21 15.91 2.07
C VAL A 381 -21.84 15.22 2.07
N SER A 382 -21.61 14.33 1.11
CA SER A 382 -20.36 13.59 1.00
C SER A 382 -19.16 14.49 0.70
N GLU A 383 -19.36 15.55 -0.08
CA GLU A 383 -18.35 16.59 -0.33
C GLU A 383 -18.09 17.47 0.90
N ALA A 384 -19.15 17.83 1.63
CA ALA A 384 -19.02 18.61 2.85
C ALA A 384 -18.21 17.87 3.91
N ALA A 385 -18.47 16.57 4.11
CA ALA A 385 -17.77 15.74 5.10
C ALA A 385 -16.50 15.03 4.58
N ALA A 386 -16.14 15.23 3.30
CA ALA A 386 -15.05 14.52 2.63
C ALA A 386 -15.08 12.99 2.87
N ARG A 387 -16.27 12.39 2.73
CA ARG A 387 -16.55 10.99 3.05
C ARG A 387 -17.71 10.50 2.20
N THR A 388 -17.74 9.23 1.80
CA THR A 388 -18.94 8.64 1.19
C THR A 388 -20.05 8.51 2.24
N LEU A 389 -21.14 9.25 2.03
CA LEU A 389 -22.35 9.21 2.83
C LEU A 389 -23.53 9.03 1.87
N GLU A 390 -23.96 7.78 1.68
CA GLU A 390 -25.06 7.41 0.78
C GLU A 390 -26.31 7.09 1.61
N LEU A 391 -27.03 8.15 1.98
CA LEU A 391 -28.18 8.06 2.87
C LEU A 391 -29.30 7.22 2.28
N ASP A 392 -29.63 7.50 1.02
CA ASP A 392 -30.74 6.87 0.33
C ASP A 392 -30.49 5.36 0.18
N VAL A 393 -29.27 4.97 -0.18
CA VAL A 393 -28.88 3.56 -0.33
C VAL A 393 -28.93 2.83 1.01
N THR A 394 -28.39 3.44 2.07
CA THR A 394 -28.35 2.82 3.40
C THR A 394 -29.75 2.67 3.99
N LEU A 395 -30.61 3.68 3.83
CA LEU A 395 -31.97 3.63 4.35
C LEU A 395 -32.87 2.66 3.56
N ARG A 396 -32.74 2.58 2.23
CA ARG A 396 -33.47 1.58 1.42
C ARG A 396 -33.12 0.16 1.83
N HIS A 397 -31.84 -0.12 2.03
CA HIS A 397 -31.37 -1.44 2.49
C HIS A 397 -32.00 -1.86 3.83
N LEU A 398 -32.24 -0.90 4.73
CA LEU A 398 -32.87 -1.17 6.02
C LEU A 398 -34.40 -1.33 5.95
N ILE A 399 -35.03 -0.85 4.89
CA ILE A 399 -36.48 -0.95 4.67
C ILE A 399 -36.82 -2.24 3.92
N ASP A 400 -36.05 -2.56 2.87
CA ASP A 400 -36.22 -3.77 2.07
C ASP A 400 -34.86 -4.47 1.83
N PRO A 401 -34.48 -5.44 2.68
CA PRO A 401 -33.26 -6.21 2.50
C PRO A 401 -33.26 -7.09 1.24
N SER A 402 -34.40 -7.25 0.55
CA SER A 402 -34.51 -8.12 -0.63
C SER A 402 -34.11 -7.46 -1.94
N GLU A 403 -34.05 -6.11 -2.01
CA GLU A 403 -33.55 -5.35 -3.18
C GLU A 403 -32.04 -5.56 -3.45
N ILE A 404 -31.30 -6.15 -2.51
CA ILE A 404 -29.87 -6.46 -2.64
C ILE A 404 -29.63 -7.51 -3.71
N ARG A 405 -30.51 -8.51 -3.79
CA ARG A 405 -30.29 -9.68 -4.63
C ARG A 405 -30.20 -9.30 -6.11
N ASP A 406 -31.05 -8.39 -6.55
CA ASP A 406 -31.10 -7.98 -7.95
C ASP A 406 -29.92 -7.06 -8.37
N ARG A 407 -29.22 -6.43 -7.41
CA ARG A 407 -28.10 -5.51 -7.67
C ARG A 407 -26.71 -6.12 -7.45
N GLU A 408 -26.58 -7.03 -6.49
CA GLU A 408 -25.37 -7.84 -6.34
C GLU A 408 -25.28 -8.91 -7.44
N ASP A 409 -26.41 -9.49 -7.88
CA ASP A 409 -26.43 -10.45 -9.00
C ASP A 409 -26.16 -9.80 -10.38
N GLU A 410 -26.32 -8.47 -10.53
CA GLU A 410 -25.92 -7.73 -11.75
C GLU A 410 -24.42 -7.38 -11.79
N LEU A 411 -23.74 -7.37 -10.65
CA LEU A 411 -22.30 -7.05 -10.53
C LEU A 411 -21.43 -8.26 -10.18
N ALA A 412 -22.02 -9.39 -9.79
CA ALA A 412 -21.32 -10.66 -9.62
C ALA A 412 -21.20 -11.37 -10.98
N GLU A 413 -19.97 -11.56 -11.46
CA GLU A 413 -19.72 -12.59 -12.46
C GLU A 413 -20.25 -13.95 -11.96
N PRO A 414 -20.74 -14.82 -12.86
CA PRO A 414 -21.44 -16.04 -12.47
C PRO A 414 -20.51 -16.95 -11.67
N GLN A 415 -20.74 -17.00 -10.36
CA GLN A 415 -20.13 -18.01 -9.51
C GLN A 415 -20.62 -19.37 -9.97
N ALA A 416 -19.68 -20.25 -10.33
CA ALA A 416 -19.96 -21.62 -10.68
C ALA A 416 -20.75 -22.29 -9.54
N GLU A 417 -21.95 -22.76 -9.86
CA GLU A 417 -22.88 -23.43 -8.96
C GLU A 417 -22.18 -24.49 -8.11
N HIS A 418 -21.99 -24.20 -6.83
CA HIS A 418 -21.80 -25.23 -5.83
C HIS A 418 -23.15 -25.90 -5.59
N VAL A 419 -23.32 -27.09 -6.16
CA VAL A 419 -24.43 -28.01 -5.89
C VAL A 419 -24.43 -28.34 -4.40
N GLU A 420 -25.24 -27.65 -3.61
CA GLU A 420 -25.59 -28.05 -2.25
C GLU A 420 -26.47 -29.30 -2.30
N GLN A 421 -26.01 -30.37 -1.66
CA GLN A 421 -26.80 -31.57 -1.43
C GLN A 421 -27.84 -31.31 -0.32
N PRO A 422 -29.07 -31.85 -0.41
CA PRO A 422 -30.13 -31.52 0.53
C PRO A 422 -29.87 -32.18 1.89
N ILE A 423 -29.89 -31.38 2.95
CA ILE A 423 -29.96 -31.85 4.34
C ILE A 423 -31.37 -32.39 4.59
N GLU A 424 -31.48 -33.71 4.61
CA GLU A 424 -32.70 -34.43 4.99
C GLU A 424 -32.90 -34.32 6.52
N LYS A 425 -33.98 -33.64 6.92
CA LYS A 425 -34.40 -33.51 8.32
C LYS A 425 -34.93 -34.86 8.81
N LEU A 426 -34.19 -35.50 9.73
CA LEU A 426 -34.67 -36.70 10.41
C LEU A 426 -35.36 -36.33 11.73
N ASP A 427 -36.69 -36.44 11.71
CA ASP A 427 -37.60 -36.32 12.83
C ASP A 427 -37.55 -37.60 13.69
N LEU A 428 -37.30 -37.47 14.98
CA LEU A 428 -37.23 -38.59 15.93
C LEU A 428 -38.59 -38.79 16.61
N SER A 429 -39.38 -39.78 16.16
CA SER A 429 -40.32 -40.47 17.06
C SER A 429 -40.72 -41.88 16.59
N SER A 430 -40.64 -42.81 17.56
CA SER A 430 -41.49 -44.00 17.76
C SER A 430 -41.51 -45.17 16.74
N HIS A 431 -40.86 -46.29 17.10
CA HIS A 431 -41.41 -47.67 17.25
C HIS A 431 -40.23 -48.68 17.35
N LYS A 432 -39.97 -49.33 18.49
CA LYS A 432 -40.55 -50.59 19.05
C LYS A 432 -40.18 -51.89 18.27
N THR A 433 -39.22 -52.63 18.85
CA THR A 433 -38.94 -54.11 18.82
C THR A 433 -38.70 -54.78 17.44
N GLU A 434 -37.74 -55.68 17.16
CA GLU A 434 -37.22 -56.88 17.85
C GLU A 434 -35.81 -57.28 17.35
N ALA A 435 -35.19 -58.20 18.09
CA ALA A 435 -33.82 -58.69 17.97
C ALA A 435 -33.56 -59.65 16.78
N SER A 436 -32.32 -59.66 16.25
CA SER A 436 -31.62 -60.92 15.96
C SER A 436 -30.10 -60.76 15.78
N VAL A 437 -29.39 -61.52 16.62
CA VAL A 437 -28.19 -62.35 16.40
C VAL A 437 -26.96 -61.76 15.70
N ALA A 438 -25.89 -61.74 16.51
CA ALA A 438 -24.50 -61.50 16.19
C ALA A 438 -23.92 -62.46 15.13
N ALA A 439 -23.19 -61.90 14.17
CA ALA A 439 -22.16 -62.59 13.39
C ALA A 439 -20.86 -61.77 13.43
N ILE A 440 -19.90 -62.28 14.19
CA ILE A 440 -18.53 -61.75 14.31
C ILE A 440 -17.82 -61.98 12.96
N ARG A 441 -17.43 -60.91 12.27
CA ARG A 441 -16.49 -60.95 11.13
C ARG A 441 -15.12 -60.39 11.55
N PRO A 442 -14.01 -61.01 11.13
CA PRO A 442 -12.66 -60.67 11.59
C PRO A 442 -12.16 -59.34 10.99
N ARG A 443 -11.43 -58.58 11.83
CA ARG A 443 -10.74 -57.33 11.46
C ARG A 443 -9.69 -57.58 10.38
N ARG A 444 -9.76 -56.83 9.27
CA ARG A 444 -8.68 -56.72 8.28
C ARG A 444 -7.53 -55.85 8.83
N PRO A 445 -6.26 -56.16 8.52
CA PRO A 445 -5.13 -55.38 8.99
C PRO A 445 -5.02 -54.02 8.26
N LEU A 446 -4.70 -52.98 9.02
CA LEU A 446 -4.62 -51.56 8.60
C LEU A 446 -3.71 -51.30 7.37
N LEU A 447 -2.77 -52.20 7.08
CA LEU A 447 -1.84 -52.06 5.95
C LEU A 447 -2.48 -52.29 4.57
N GLU A 448 -3.59 -53.02 4.48
CA GLU A 448 -4.31 -53.20 3.21
C GLU A 448 -5.16 -51.98 2.84
N VAL A 449 -5.65 -51.23 3.84
CA VAL A 449 -6.43 -50.00 3.64
C VAL A 449 -5.55 -48.85 3.12
N VAL A 450 -4.25 -48.84 3.44
CA VAL A 450 -3.30 -47.85 2.92
C VAL A 450 -2.88 -48.18 1.49
N ARG A 451 -2.76 -49.48 1.14
CA ARG A 451 -2.36 -49.89 -0.21
C ARG A 451 -3.44 -49.59 -1.25
N GLU A 452 -4.72 -49.75 -0.93
CA GLU A 452 -5.81 -49.48 -1.89
C GLU A 452 -6.09 -47.98 -2.09
N LYS A 453 -5.69 -47.10 -1.16
CA LYS A 453 -5.87 -45.64 -1.30
C LYS A 453 -4.72 -44.91 -2.00
N CYS A 454 -3.54 -45.52 -2.14
CA CYS A 454 -2.38 -44.86 -2.74
C CYS A 454 -2.18 -45.15 -4.25
N PHE A 455 -2.94 -46.07 -4.87
CA PHE A 455 -2.83 -46.35 -6.31
C PHE A 455 -3.82 -45.58 -7.20
N GLY A 456 -4.59 -44.64 -6.63
CA GLY A 456 -5.46 -43.73 -7.39
C GLY A 456 -4.85 -42.35 -7.71
N ILE A 457 -3.63 -42.08 -7.22
CA ILE A 457 -2.96 -40.78 -7.40
C ILE A 457 -2.08 -40.87 -8.64
N ASN A 458 -2.21 -39.87 -9.53
CA ASN A 458 -1.42 -39.78 -10.75
C ASN A 458 0.09 -39.90 -10.41
N PRO A 459 0.84 -40.84 -11.01
CA PRO A 459 2.26 -41.04 -10.70
C PRO A 459 3.09 -39.77 -10.86
N LEU A 460 2.69 -38.85 -11.74
CA LEU A 460 3.32 -37.54 -11.91
C LEU A 460 3.19 -36.64 -10.66
N LEU A 461 2.05 -36.68 -9.97
CA LEU A 461 1.83 -35.90 -8.74
C LEU A 461 2.66 -36.44 -7.56
N LEU A 462 2.81 -37.76 -7.48
CA LEU A 462 3.67 -38.39 -6.48
C LEU A 462 5.15 -38.05 -6.72
N ILE A 463 5.59 -38.08 -7.97
CA ILE A 463 6.96 -37.68 -8.33
C ILE A 463 7.18 -36.20 -8.02
N GLY A 464 6.23 -35.32 -8.39
CA GLY A 464 6.33 -33.89 -8.12
C GLY A 464 6.44 -33.57 -6.63
N SER A 465 5.63 -34.23 -5.79
CA SER A 465 5.70 -34.05 -4.33
C SER A 465 7.00 -34.54 -3.72
N ILE A 466 7.56 -35.66 -4.19
CA ILE A 466 8.88 -36.14 -3.74
C ILE A 466 9.99 -35.17 -4.14
N VAL A 467 9.96 -34.63 -5.35
CA VAL A 467 10.93 -33.62 -5.82
C VAL A 467 10.86 -32.34 -5.00
N LEU A 468 9.65 -31.88 -4.67
CA LEU A 468 9.45 -30.65 -3.90
C LEU A 468 9.96 -30.79 -2.46
N ILE A 469 9.78 -31.97 -1.85
CA ILE A 469 10.36 -32.31 -0.54
C ILE A 469 11.89 -32.35 -0.63
N ALA A 470 12.46 -32.95 -1.69
CA ALA A 470 13.90 -32.99 -1.89
C ALA A 470 14.52 -31.59 -2.08
N ILE A 471 13.86 -30.69 -2.82
CA ILE A 471 14.27 -29.29 -2.98
C ILE A 471 14.22 -28.56 -1.64
N SER A 472 13.16 -28.76 -0.86
CA SER A 472 13.01 -28.12 0.46
C SER A 472 14.11 -28.55 1.43
N VAL A 473 14.45 -29.85 1.43
CA VAL A 473 15.58 -30.37 2.22
C VAL A 473 16.92 -29.84 1.69
N GLY A 474 17.07 -29.73 0.36
CA GLY A 474 18.26 -29.15 -0.28
C GLY A 474 18.48 -27.69 0.11
N ILE A 475 17.43 -26.87 0.10
CA ILE A 475 17.48 -25.47 0.55
C ILE A 475 17.81 -25.40 2.04
N TYR A 476 17.23 -26.26 2.87
CA TYR A 476 17.53 -26.30 4.31
C TYR A 476 18.99 -26.65 4.59
N VAL A 477 19.53 -27.66 3.91
CA VAL A 477 20.95 -28.03 4.04
C VAL A 477 21.85 -26.93 3.48
N TRP A 478 21.49 -26.33 2.35
CA TRP A 478 22.25 -25.24 1.74
C TRP A 478 22.29 -24.00 2.66
N ALA A 479 21.14 -23.60 3.20
CA ALA A 479 21.05 -22.49 4.14
C ALA A 479 21.83 -22.74 5.45
N THR A 480 21.94 -23.99 5.90
CA THR A 480 22.63 -24.33 7.15
C THR A 480 24.14 -24.57 6.98
N TRP A 481 24.61 -24.92 5.79
CA TRP A 481 26.03 -25.27 5.55
C TRP A 481 26.79 -24.29 4.67
N PHE A 482 26.12 -23.59 3.74
CA PHE A 482 26.78 -22.70 2.78
C PHE A 482 26.58 -21.21 3.08
N ILE A 483 25.72 -20.88 4.03
CA ILE A 483 25.72 -19.55 4.65
C ILE A 483 26.74 -19.62 5.81
N GLU A 484 28.03 -19.57 5.46
CA GLU A 484 29.03 -19.05 6.38
C GLU A 484 28.59 -17.63 6.80
N GLU A 485 28.87 -17.25 8.06
CA GLU A 485 28.43 -16.01 8.73
C GLU A 485 29.02 -14.73 8.10
N ASP A 486 28.95 -14.55 6.78
CA ASP A 486 29.07 -13.25 6.13
C ASP A 486 27.77 -12.49 6.35
N THR A 487 27.64 -12.04 7.59
CA THR A 487 26.75 -10.96 8.00
C THR A 487 27.16 -9.68 7.27
N THR A 488 26.75 -9.57 6.02
CA THR A 488 26.68 -8.31 5.28
C THR A 488 25.55 -7.47 5.89
N PHE A 489 25.81 -6.97 7.11
CA PHE A 489 25.02 -5.90 7.69
C PHE A 489 25.04 -4.70 6.73
N SER A 490 23.91 -4.01 6.66
CA SER A 490 23.73 -2.75 5.94
C SER A 490 24.96 -1.85 6.09
N LYS A 491 25.43 -1.28 4.96
CA LYS A 491 26.56 -0.34 4.87
C LYS A 491 26.44 0.73 5.97
N GLY A 492 27.12 0.53 7.11
CA GLY A 492 27.08 1.48 8.23
C GLY A 492 27.12 0.88 9.64
N VAL A 493 26.76 -0.41 9.82
CA VAL A 493 26.75 -1.05 11.16
C VAL A 493 28.00 -1.92 11.36
N VAL A 494 28.87 -1.52 12.28
CA VAL A 494 30.08 -2.25 12.65
C VAL A 494 29.89 -2.92 14.00
N MET A 495 30.06 -4.25 14.04
CA MET A 495 30.06 -5.01 15.29
C MET A 495 31.29 -4.64 16.13
N VAL A 496 31.08 -4.22 17.38
CA VAL A 496 32.18 -3.92 18.30
C VAL A 496 32.59 -5.21 19.00
N LYS A 497 33.83 -5.66 18.79
CA LYS A 497 34.37 -6.87 19.44
C LYS A 497 34.45 -6.65 20.96
N LEU A 498 33.61 -7.33 21.72
CA LEU A 498 33.46 -7.20 23.17
C LEU A 498 34.75 -7.55 23.95
N ASP A 499 35.65 -8.34 23.36
CA ASP A 499 36.90 -8.76 24.01
C ASP A 499 37.87 -7.61 24.30
N GLN A 500 37.72 -6.49 23.59
CA GLN A 500 38.59 -5.32 23.71
C GLN A 500 38.06 -4.27 24.69
N VAL A 501 36.88 -4.50 25.28
CA VAL A 501 36.14 -3.46 25.99
C VAL A 501 36.13 -3.75 27.50
N PRO A 502 36.45 -2.77 28.37
CA PRO A 502 36.62 -2.99 29.81
C PRO A 502 35.34 -3.37 30.56
N PHE A 503 34.18 -3.22 29.92
CA PHE A 503 32.85 -3.43 30.51
C PHE A 503 32.08 -4.61 29.90
N LYS A 504 32.79 -5.60 29.33
CA LYS A 504 32.21 -6.82 28.73
C LYS A 504 31.28 -7.60 29.66
N GLU A 505 31.50 -7.52 30.98
CA GLU A 505 30.78 -8.31 31.97
C GLU A 505 29.29 -7.92 32.09
N ASN A 506 28.90 -6.77 31.55
CA ASN A 506 27.52 -6.28 31.59
C ASN A 506 26.89 -6.14 30.20
N LEU A 507 27.59 -6.49 29.12
CA LEU A 507 27.11 -6.41 27.75
C LEU A 507 27.05 -7.80 27.09
N LYS A 508 25.90 -8.11 26.50
CA LYS A 508 25.70 -9.30 25.68
C LYS A 508 26.10 -9.06 24.22
N LEU A 509 25.83 -7.85 23.71
CA LEU A 509 26.09 -7.47 22.32
C LEU A 509 26.46 -6.00 22.26
N ALA A 510 27.38 -5.63 21.37
CA ALA A 510 27.73 -4.24 21.11
C ALA A 510 27.81 -3.98 19.60
N LYS A 511 27.10 -2.95 19.16
CA LYS A 511 27.02 -2.51 17.76
C LYS A 511 27.30 -1.02 17.69
N LYS A 512 28.01 -0.58 16.66
CA LYS A 512 28.21 0.83 16.34
C LYS A 512 27.51 1.13 15.02
N SER A 513 26.70 2.18 14.98
CA SER A 513 26.09 2.71 13.77
C SER A 513 26.33 4.21 13.73
N GLY A 514 27.15 4.67 12.78
CA GLY A 514 27.61 6.07 12.73
C GLY A 514 28.26 6.52 14.05
N ASP A 515 27.72 7.58 14.65
CA ASP A 515 28.19 8.16 15.91
C ASP A 515 27.48 7.59 17.15
N THR A 516 26.62 6.57 16.99
CA THR A 516 25.85 5.98 18.08
C THR A 516 26.30 4.56 18.37
N PHE A 517 26.57 4.28 19.65
CA PHE A 517 26.83 2.95 20.17
C PHE A 517 25.55 2.34 20.74
N TYR A 518 25.25 1.12 20.32
CA TYR A 518 24.13 0.31 20.81
C TYR A 518 24.68 -0.89 21.59
N GLY A 519 24.39 -0.93 22.89
CA GLY A 519 24.78 -2.03 23.77
C GLY A 519 23.56 -2.79 24.29
N VAL A 520 23.52 -4.11 24.11
CA VAL A 520 22.51 -4.94 24.77
C VAL A 520 23.04 -5.36 26.14
N VAL A 521 22.42 -4.90 27.22
CA VAL A 521 22.85 -5.19 28.59
C VAL A 521 22.41 -6.58 29.05
N LEU A 522 23.19 -7.18 29.95
CA LEU A 522 22.83 -8.44 30.60
C LEU A 522 21.74 -8.23 31.67
N PRO A 523 20.99 -9.28 32.07
CA PRO A 523 19.98 -9.18 33.12
C PRO A 523 20.51 -8.70 34.48
N SER A 524 21.83 -8.76 34.70
CA SER A 524 22.50 -8.15 35.86
C SER A 524 22.29 -6.64 35.95
N TRP A 525 21.97 -5.96 34.86
CA TRP A 525 21.62 -4.54 34.85
C TRP A 525 20.46 -4.21 35.79
N GLU A 526 19.42 -5.06 35.81
CA GLU A 526 18.22 -4.84 36.63
C GLU A 526 18.52 -4.94 38.13
N THR A 527 19.57 -5.65 38.52
CA THR A 527 19.97 -5.80 39.94
C THR A 527 21.02 -4.79 40.40
N MET A 528 21.52 -3.93 39.50
CA MET A 528 22.45 -2.84 39.85
C MET A 528 21.73 -1.64 40.48
N THR A 529 22.42 -0.96 41.40
CA THR A 529 21.98 0.34 41.93
C THR A 529 22.10 1.43 40.86
N ASN A 530 21.26 2.46 40.95
CA ASN A 530 21.26 3.56 39.97
C ASN A 530 22.63 4.26 39.87
N GLU A 531 23.37 4.37 40.97
CA GLU A 531 24.75 4.89 40.97
C GLU A 531 25.70 4.05 40.10
N LYS A 532 25.61 2.72 40.18
CA LYS A 532 26.45 1.80 39.38
C LYS A 532 26.06 1.82 37.90
N ARG A 533 24.76 1.98 37.61
CA ARG A 533 24.26 2.12 36.24
C ARG A 533 24.74 3.42 35.60
N GLU A 534 24.76 4.52 36.37
CA GLU A 534 25.28 5.81 35.89
C GLU A 534 26.79 5.76 35.66
N GLU A 535 27.54 5.15 36.58
CA GLU A 535 28.99 4.94 36.44
C GLU A 535 29.32 4.07 35.23
N PHE A 536 28.53 3.02 34.98
CA PHE A 536 28.64 2.19 33.79
C PHE A 536 28.40 2.99 32.52
N LEU A 537 27.29 3.73 32.44
CA LEU A 537 26.91 4.53 31.28
C LEU A 537 27.97 5.62 30.99
N ARG A 538 28.52 6.24 32.03
CA ARG A 538 29.63 7.19 31.94
C ARG A 538 30.91 6.56 31.41
N SER A 539 31.23 5.35 31.87
CA SER A 539 32.39 4.58 31.39
C SER A 539 32.27 4.20 29.90
N VAL A 540 31.07 3.82 29.45
CA VAL A 540 30.79 3.50 28.04
C VAL A 540 30.90 4.75 27.16
N SER A 541 30.40 5.89 27.64
CA SER A 541 30.50 7.18 26.94
C SER A 541 31.94 7.68 26.86
N GLU A 542 32.72 7.56 27.95
CA GLU A 542 34.12 7.96 27.97
C GLU A 542 34.98 7.09 27.05
N TYR A 543 34.74 5.78 27.04
CA TYR A 543 35.38 4.87 26.08
C TYR A 543 34.98 5.20 24.63
N GLY A 544 33.76 5.69 24.41
CA GLY A 544 33.29 6.15 23.12
C GLY A 544 34.12 7.24 22.46
N LYS A 545 34.78 8.09 23.26
CA LYS A 545 35.74 9.08 22.75
C LYS A 545 36.92 8.43 22.03
N THR A 546 37.30 7.22 22.44
CA THR A 546 38.37 6.43 21.80
C THR A 546 37.84 5.52 20.67
N GLY A 547 36.60 5.05 20.79
CA GLY A 547 35.93 4.20 19.81
C GLY A 547 35.24 4.95 18.65
N GLY A 548 35.24 6.29 18.70
CA GLY A 548 34.66 7.17 17.70
C GLY A 548 33.13 7.16 17.69
N TRP A 549 32.48 7.07 18.85
CA TRP A 549 31.04 7.30 19.00
C TRP A 549 30.78 8.38 20.06
N VAL A 550 29.73 9.16 19.84
CA VAL A 550 29.34 10.31 20.65
C VAL A 550 28.15 9.97 21.54
N ASN A 551 27.22 9.18 21.02
CA ASN A 551 25.99 8.79 21.72
C ASN A 551 26.04 7.31 22.13
N VAL A 552 25.43 6.99 23.26
CA VAL A 552 25.33 5.64 23.81
C VAL A 552 23.86 5.34 24.09
N ASN A 553 23.37 4.25 23.52
CA ASN A 553 22.04 3.70 23.77
C ASN A 553 22.18 2.27 24.29
N LEU A 554 21.69 2.02 25.51
CA LEU A 554 21.68 0.72 26.14
C LEU A 554 20.27 0.12 26.08
N LEU A 555 20.18 -1.10 25.57
CA LEU A 555 18.94 -1.85 25.38
C LEU A 555 18.93 -3.07 26.29
N ASN A 556 17.79 -3.44 26.86
CA ASN A 556 17.64 -4.71 27.55
C ASN A 556 17.45 -5.88 26.56
N SER A 557 17.31 -7.10 27.07
CA SER A 557 17.06 -8.31 26.25
C SER A 557 15.73 -8.28 25.47
N GLN A 558 14.82 -7.37 25.82
CA GLN A 558 13.54 -7.14 25.14
C GLN A 558 13.61 -6.03 24.09
N GLY A 559 14.78 -5.42 23.88
CA GLY A 559 14.96 -4.30 22.93
C GLY A 559 14.48 -2.94 23.45
N LYS A 560 14.13 -2.81 24.74
CA LYS A 560 13.75 -1.53 25.34
C LYS A 560 14.98 -0.75 25.82
N THR A 561 14.99 0.56 25.59
CA THR A 561 16.01 1.47 26.10
C THR A 561 15.97 1.52 27.61
N VAL A 562 17.12 1.23 28.24
CA VAL A 562 17.30 1.26 29.70
C VAL A 562 18.32 2.30 30.15
N GLY A 563 19.09 2.87 29.22
CA GLY A 563 20.01 3.95 29.52
C GLY A 563 20.46 4.67 28.24
N TYR A 564 20.55 6.00 28.32
CA TYR A 564 20.95 6.84 27.21
C TYR A 564 21.97 7.88 27.68
N ALA A 565 23.05 8.05 26.91
CA ALA A 565 24.02 9.10 27.15
C ALA A 565 24.39 9.84 25.86
N SER A 566 24.47 11.17 25.99
CA SER A 566 24.97 12.10 24.98
C SER A 566 25.85 13.17 25.67
N PRO A 567 26.59 14.00 24.91
CA PRO A 567 27.45 15.02 25.51
C PRO A 567 26.69 15.96 26.44
N GLY A 568 26.86 15.79 27.76
CA GLY A 568 26.22 16.61 28.78
C GLY A 568 24.86 16.10 29.29
N HIS A 569 24.39 14.94 28.85
CA HIS A 569 23.14 14.35 29.31
C HIS A 569 23.27 12.84 29.54
N PHE A 570 22.86 12.39 30.73
CA PHE A 570 22.81 10.98 31.11
C PHE A 570 21.41 10.70 31.67
N GLU A 571 20.73 9.72 31.10
CA GLU A 571 19.40 9.31 31.54
C GLU A 571 19.37 7.79 31.75
N ILE A 572 18.84 7.38 32.90
CA ILE A 572 18.54 5.98 33.20
C ILE A 572 17.03 5.85 33.18
N ILE A 573 16.52 5.05 32.26
CA ILE A 573 15.09 4.83 32.10
C ILE A 573 14.72 3.62 32.97
N ASP A 574 14.33 3.89 34.21
CA ASP A 574 13.70 2.87 35.06
C ASP A 574 12.28 2.58 34.55
N LYS A 575 11.85 1.31 34.61
CA LYS A 575 10.45 0.96 34.28
C LYS A 575 9.50 1.84 35.11
N PRO A 576 8.42 2.39 34.53
CA PRO A 576 7.28 2.77 35.37
C PRO A 576 6.82 1.50 36.09
N GLN A 577 6.67 1.59 37.42
CA GLN A 577 6.17 0.50 38.26
C GLN A 577 4.78 0.04 37.82
#